data_AF-A0A432PAB4-F1
#
_entry.id   AF-A0A432PAB4-F1
#
_cell.length_a   1.000
_cell.length_b   1.000
_cell.length_c   1.000
_cell.angle_alpha   90.00
_cell.angle_beta   90.00
_cell.angle_gamma   90.00
#
_symmetry.space_group_name_H-M   'P 1'
#
loop_
_entity.id
_entity.type
_entity.pdbx_description
1 polymer ?
#
loop_
_entity_poly.entity_id
_entity_poly.type
_entity_poly.pdbx_seq_one_letter_code
_entity_poly.pdbx_strand_id
1 'polypeptide(L)'
;MLRFTLHALIAVILTLLTQIGGIAYLLALAAARAIGTRRFPARLALFLLCYAGASFAAGLAAPMFGRVPLSCLSGAADRLVVRSPIYCALNRNYVTPEVRNLAKALAAHMDQQFPGTITVALDANFPFMNGFPLLPHLSHTDGRKLDFAYYYKDADGNFLNGVTRSPIGYFAFEEPAAGDELPCAGRNDWLTTRWDFDALQPLFPAYAIEKQRMSAAIAWLTTEGVSRFRLEKIFIEPHLKNALGMTDAHVRFQGCRAARHDDHLHIQVE
;
A
#
# COMPACT_ATOMS: atom_id res chain seq x y z
N MET A 1 -7.58 37.38 -4.87
CA MET A 1 -6.61 36.65 -4.02
C MET A 1 -7.20 35.33 -3.51
N LEU A 2 -8.32 35.33 -2.75
CA LEU A 2 -8.93 34.12 -2.19
C LEU A 2 -9.19 32.97 -3.20
N ARG A 3 -9.71 33.26 -4.39
CA ARG A 3 -9.96 32.25 -5.43
C ARG A 3 -8.67 31.61 -5.96
N PHE A 4 -7.61 32.39 -6.11
CA PHE A 4 -6.30 31.89 -6.55
C PHE A 4 -5.70 30.99 -5.48
N THR A 5 -5.74 31.42 -4.22
CA THR A 5 -5.29 30.62 -3.06
C THR A 5 -6.03 29.28 -2.99
N LEU A 6 -7.35 29.28 -3.20
CA LEU A 6 -8.13 28.04 -3.20
C LEU A 6 -7.70 27.08 -4.33
N HIS A 7 -7.55 27.57 -5.56
CA HIS A 7 -7.11 26.73 -6.69
C HIS A 7 -5.69 26.19 -6.48
N ALA A 8 -4.78 27.02 -5.94
CA ALA A 8 -3.43 26.58 -5.60
C ALA A 8 -3.46 25.48 -4.52
N LEU A 9 -4.26 25.65 -3.47
CA LEU A 9 -4.41 24.64 -2.42
C LEU A 9 -4.96 23.32 -2.97
N ILE A 10 -5.98 23.36 -3.83
CA ILE A 10 -6.53 22.17 -4.48
C ILE A 10 -5.47 21.48 -5.33
N ALA A 11 -4.70 22.23 -6.12
CA ALA A 11 -3.64 21.68 -6.95
C ALA A 11 -2.54 21.00 -6.11
N VAL A 12 -2.15 21.61 -4.99
CA VAL A 12 -1.17 21.04 -4.06
C VAL A 12 -1.70 19.75 -3.42
N ILE A 13 -2.93 19.77 -2.88
CA ILE A 13 -3.53 18.58 -2.26
C ILE A 13 -3.63 17.43 -3.26
N LEU A 14 -4.13 17.70 -4.47
CA LEU A 14 -4.23 16.68 -5.52
C LEU A 14 -2.84 16.15 -5.92
N THR A 15 -1.82 17.00 -5.96
CA THR A 15 -0.43 16.59 -6.22
C THR A 15 0.11 15.70 -5.10
N LEU A 16 -0.09 16.06 -3.83
CA LEU A 16 0.36 15.24 -2.70
C LEU A 16 -0.35 13.88 -2.64
N LEU A 17 -1.64 13.82 -3.01
CA LEU A 17 -2.42 12.58 -2.97
C LEU A 17 -2.16 11.66 -4.17
N THR A 18 -1.79 12.20 -5.33
CA THR A 18 -1.79 11.44 -6.60
C THR A 18 -0.55 11.61 -7.47
N GLN A 19 0.40 12.45 -7.04
CA GLN A 19 1.54 12.99 -7.79
C GLN A 19 1.18 13.84 -9.04
N ILE A 20 0.13 13.50 -9.79
CA ILE A 20 -0.19 14.11 -11.08
C ILE A 20 -1.45 14.99 -11.05
N GLY A 21 -2.25 14.88 -9.99
CA GLY A 21 -3.59 15.47 -9.93
C GLY A 21 -3.61 16.99 -9.97
N GLY A 22 -2.58 17.67 -9.48
CA GLY A 22 -2.47 19.12 -9.61
C GLY A 22 -2.33 19.59 -11.05
N ILE A 23 -1.49 18.91 -11.84
CA ILE A 23 -1.35 19.21 -13.28
C ILE A 23 -2.66 18.94 -14.01
N ALA A 24 -3.29 17.79 -13.77
CA ALA A 24 -4.60 17.46 -14.35
C ALA A 24 -5.67 18.51 -14.01
N TYR A 25 -5.66 19.01 -12.78
CA TYR A 25 -6.57 20.06 -12.32
C TYR A 25 -6.34 21.39 -13.03
N LEU A 26 -5.08 21.83 -13.16
CA LEU A 26 -4.73 23.07 -13.85
C LEU A 26 -5.09 23.01 -15.34
N LEU A 27 -4.88 21.87 -16.00
CA LEU A 27 -5.32 21.63 -17.38
C LEU A 27 -6.83 21.72 -17.51
N ALA A 28 -7.58 21.12 -16.57
CA ALA A 28 -9.04 21.20 -16.56
C ALA A 28 -9.56 22.63 -16.36
N LEU A 29 -8.88 23.44 -15.54
CA LEU A 29 -9.21 24.86 -15.38
C LEU A 29 -8.95 25.65 -16.68
N ALA A 30 -7.83 25.38 -17.36
CA ALA A 30 -7.51 26.00 -18.64
C ALA A 30 -8.53 25.62 -19.72
N ALA A 31 -8.90 24.33 -19.81
CA ALA A 31 -9.92 23.84 -20.74
C ALA A 31 -11.30 24.45 -20.45
N ALA A 32 -11.71 24.51 -19.17
CA ALA A 32 -12.97 25.13 -18.78
C ALA A 32 -13.02 26.62 -19.14
N ARG A 33 -11.88 27.32 -19.03
CA ARG A 33 -11.76 28.72 -19.47
C ARG A 33 -11.84 28.85 -20.98
N ALA A 34 -11.17 28.00 -21.74
CA ALA A 34 -11.19 27.99 -23.20
C ALA A 34 -12.59 27.75 -23.79
N ILE A 35 -13.36 26.83 -23.19
CA ILE A 35 -14.73 26.49 -23.61
C ILE A 35 -15.77 27.49 -23.01
N GLY A 36 -15.35 28.39 -22.12
CA GLY A 36 -16.23 29.38 -21.50
C GLY A 36 -17.22 28.81 -20.47
N THR A 37 -17.06 27.55 -20.05
CA THR A 37 -18.01 26.91 -19.12
C THR A 37 -17.78 27.31 -17.66
N ARG A 38 -18.88 27.66 -17.00
CA ARG A 38 -18.91 27.97 -15.56
C ARG A 38 -19.69 26.93 -14.75
N ARG A 39 -20.36 25.98 -15.42
CA ARG A 39 -21.20 24.97 -14.77
C ARG A 39 -20.32 23.96 -14.03
N PHE A 40 -20.59 23.74 -12.74
CA PHE A 40 -19.83 22.81 -11.92
C PHE A 40 -19.77 21.38 -12.52
N PRO A 41 -20.87 20.77 -12.98
CA PRO A 41 -20.82 19.42 -13.56
C PRO A 41 -19.90 19.34 -14.79
N ALA A 42 -19.89 20.36 -15.64
CA ALA A 42 -19.02 20.41 -16.81
C ALA A 42 -17.54 20.53 -16.42
N ARG A 43 -17.22 21.31 -15.38
CA ARG A 43 -15.86 21.43 -14.86
C ARG A 43 -15.37 20.14 -14.20
N LEU A 44 -16.24 19.47 -13.45
CA LEU A 44 -15.94 18.17 -12.87
C LEU A 44 -15.69 17.13 -13.97
N ALA A 45 -16.52 17.09 -15.01
CA ALA A 45 -16.32 16.21 -16.16
C ALA A 45 -14.98 16.48 -16.87
N LEU A 46 -14.63 17.75 -17.11
CA LEU A 46 -13.32 18.13 -17.66
C LEU A 46 -12.17 17.68 -16.77
N PHE A 47 -12.28 17.85 -15.45
CA PHE A 47 -11.27 17.36 -14.51
C PHE A 47 -11.10 15.84 -14.57
N LEU A 48 -12.20 15.09 -14.54
CA LEU A 48 -12.16 13.63 -14.61
C LEU A 48 -11.54 13.15 -15.93
N LEU A 49 -11.86 13.81 -17.06
CA LEU A 49 -11.26 13.51 -18.36
C LEU A 49 -9.76 13.82 -18.37
N CYS A 50 -9.34 15.00 -17.90
CA CYS A 50 -7.92 15.36 -17.81
C CYS A 50 -7.16 14.41 -16.87
N TYR A 51 -7.77 14.03 -15.74
CA TYR A 51 -7.16 13.13 -14.76
C TYR A 51 -7.04 11.70 -15.27
N ALA A 52 -8.05 11.19 -15.96
CA ALA A 52 -7.99 9.88 -16.61
C ALA A 52 -6.92 9.86 -17.70
N GLY A 53 -6.86 10.89 -18.54
CA GLY A 53 -5.81 11.04 -19.55
C GLY A 53 -4.41 11.14 -18.95
N ALA A 54 -4.25 11.90 -17.86
CA ALA A 54 -2.98 12.01 -17.15
C ALA A 54 -2.55 10.69 -16.50
N SER A 55 -3.49 9.96 -15.87
CA SER A 55 -3.21 8.64 -15.27
C SER A 55 -2.81 7.62 -16.34
N PHE A 56 -3.50 7.62 -17.49
CA PHE A 56 -3.13 6.76 -18.62
C PHE A 56 -1.74 7.10 -19.16
N ALA A 57 -1.45 8.38 -19.40
CA ALA A 57 -0.13 8.83 -19.82
C ALA A 57 0.96 8.49 -18.79
N ALA A 58 0.65 8.58 -17.50
CA ALA A 58 1.57 8.20 -16.43
C ALA A 58 1.90 6.72 -16.46
N GLY A 59 0.92 5.84 -16.68
CA GLY A 59 1.16 4.41 -16.86
C GLY A 59 2.10 4.09 -18.03
N LEU A 60 1.95 4.81 -19.16
CA LEU A 60 2.83 4.65 -20.32
C LEU A 60 4.25 5.21 -20.08
N ALA A 61 4.36 6.29 -19.31
CA ALA A 61 5.63 6.97 -19.07
C ALA A 61 6.43 6.39 -17.89
N ALA A 62 5.78 5.75 -16.92
CA ALA A 62 6.38 5.19 -15.71
C ALA A 62 7.63 4.32 -15.97
N PRO A 63 7.70 3.45 -17.01
CA PRO A 63 8.90 2.67 -17.29
C PRO A 63 10.17 3.50 -17.51
N MET A 64 10.05 4.72 -18.07
CA MET A 64 11.18 5.64 -18.25
C MET A 64 11.76 6.14 -16.91
N PHE A 65 10.98 6.04 -15.84
CA PHE A 65 11.36 6.40 -14.47
C PHE A 65 11.69 5.16 -13.61
N GLY A 66 11.87 3.99 -14.23
CA GLY A 66 12.13 2.74 -13.51
C GLY A 66 10.92 2.24 -12.72
N ARG A 67 9.71 2.57 -13.18
CA ARG A 67 8.45 2.19 -12.53
C ARG A 67 7.57 1.35 -13.44
N VAL A 68 6.86 0.41 -12.83
CA VAL A 68 5.83 -0.40 -13.48
C VAL A 68 4.61 -0.49 -12.56
N PRO A 69 3.38 -0.39 -13.09
CA PRO A 69 2.19 -0.56 -12.27
C PRO A 69 1.99 -2.03 -11.88
N LEU A 70 1.51 -2.26 -10.66
CA LEU A 70 0.86 -3.50 -10.26
C LEU A 70 -0.56 -3.55 -10.84
N SER A 71 -1.03 -4.75 -11.17
CA SER A 71 -2.36 -4.97 -11.75
C SER A 71 -3.47 -4.54 -10.77
N CYS A 72 -4.29 -3.58 -11.20
CA CYS A 72 -5.48 -3.13 -10.47
C CYS A 72 -6.68 -4.05 -10.68
N LEU A 73 -6.61 -4.89 -11.70
CA LEU A 73 -7.62 -5.87 -12.07
C LEU A 73 -6.99 -7.24 -11.89
N SER A 74 -7.63 -8.08 -11.09
CA SER A 74 -7.24 -9.48 -11.01
C SER A 74 -7.84 -10.22 -12.20
N GLY A 75 -6.99 -10.81 -13.05
CA GLY A 75 -7.43 -11.83 -13.98
C GLY A 75 -7.64 -13.15 -13.24
N ALA A 76 -8.42 -14.09 -13.80
CA ALA A 76 -8.62 -15.41 -13.19
C ALA A 76 -7.30 -16.19 -12.95
N ALA A 77 -6.25 -15.85 -13.70
CA ALA A 77 -4.90 -16.40 -13.56
C ALA A 77 -3.94 -15.55 -12.71
N ASP A 78 -4.31 -14.32 -12.33
CA ASP A 78 -3.44 -13.44 -11.53
C ASP A 78 -3.71 -13.68 -10.04
N ARG A 79 -2.71 -14.20 -9.34
CA ARG A 79 -2.77 -14.49 -7.90
C ARG A 79 -2.26 -13.32 -7.05
N LEU A 80 -1.79 -12.24 -7.69
CA LEU A 80 -1.42 -10.99 -7.04
C LEU A 80 -2.46 -9.92 -7.38
N VAL A 81 -3.06 -9.31 -6.36
CA VAL A 81 -4.10 -8.30 -6.56
C VAL A 81 -3.81 -7.07 -5.72
N VAL A 82 -4.00 -5.88 -6.29
CA VAL A 82 -4.02 -4.65 -5.49
C VAL A 82 -5.36 -4.56 -4.78
N ARG A 83 -5.35 -4.44 -3.46
CA ARG A 83 -6.55 -4.59 -2.61
C ARG A 83 -7.70 -3.68 -3.03
N SER A 84 -7.38 -2.39 -3.19
CA SER A 84 -8.37 -1.33 -3.32
C SER A 84 -8.13 -0.57 -4.62
N PRO A 85 -9.18 -0.39 -5.44
CA PRO A 85 -9.12 0.48 -6.62
C PRO A 85 -8.65 1.90 -6.28
N ILE A 86 -8.73 2.32 -5.02
CA ILE A 86 -8.25 3.63 -4.58
C ILE A 86 -6.74 3.80 -4.83
N TYR A 87 -5.92 2.76 -4.65
CA TYR A 87 -4.48 2.87 -4.89
C TYR A 87 -4.21 3.16 -6.36
N CYS A 88 -4.97 2.52 -7.25
CA CYS A 88 -4.87 2.76 -8.68
C CYS A 88 -5.42 4.12 -9.09
N ALA A 89 -6.59 4.50 -8.55
CA ALA A 89 -7.19 5.80 -8.78
C ALA A 89 -6.27 6.94 -8.31
N LEU A 90 -5.46 6.71 -7.27
CA LEU A 90 -4.49 7.67 -6.75
C LEU A 90 -3.08 7.50 -7.34
N ASN A 91 -2.88 6.60 -8.32
CA ASN A 91 -1.56 6.31 -8.91
C ASN A 91 -0.51 5.86 -7.88
N ARG A 92 -0.91 5.13 -6.83
CA ARG A 92 -0.04 4.61 -5.75
C ARG A 92 0.32 3.13 -5.89
N ASN A 93 0.07 2.53 -7.05
CA ASN A 93 0.30 1.12 -7.34
C ASN A 93 1.59 0.85 -8.14
N TYR A 94 2.55 1.78 -8.16
CA TYR A 94 3.78 1.64 -8.94
C TYR A 94 4.93 1.10 -8.11
N VAL A 95 5.73 0.22 -8.70
CA VAL A 95 6.91 -0.39 -8.07
C VAL A 95 8.06 -0.47 -9.08
N THR A 96 9.26 -0.83 -8.63
CA THR A 96 10.32 -1.26 -9.54
C THR A 96 9.99 -2.63 -10.18
N PRO A 97 10.55 -2.95 -11.37
CA PRO A 97 10.39 -4.27 -11.98
C PRO A 97 10.75 -5.43 -11.03
N GLU A 98 11.78 -5.24 -10.20
CA GLU A 98 12.27 -6.21 -9.22
C GLU A 98 11.21 -6.53 -8.17
N VAL A 99 10.61 -5.51 -7.55
CA VAL A 99 9.52 -5.68 -6.56
C VAL A 99 8.31 -6.34 -7.21
N ARG A 100 7.93 -5.95 -8.44
CA ARG A 100 6.82 -6.59 -9.15
C ARG A 100 7.09 -8.08 -9.37
N ASN A 101 8.30 -8.43 -9.77
CA ASN A 101 8.67 -9.82 -10.04
C ASN A 101 8.70 -10.65 -8.75
N LEU A 102 9.23 -10.08 -7.65
CA LEU A 102 9.17 -10.69 -6.32
C LEU A 102 7.72 -10.94 -5.90
N ALA A 103 6.86 -9.93 -5.98
CA ALA A 103 5.46 -10.03 -5.58
C ALA A 103 4.69 -11.09 -6.37
N LYS A 104 4.94 -11.18 -7.69
CA LYS A 104 4.34 -12.21 -8.54
C LYS A 104 4.87 -13.60 -8.20
N ALA A 105 6.17 -13.73 -7.93
CA ALA A 105 6.77 -15.01 -7.56
C ALA A 105 6.28 -15.50 -6.19
N LEU A 106 6.14 -14.60 -5.21
CA LEU A 106 5.50 -14.92 -3.92
C LEU A 106 4.06 -15.39 -4.14
N ALA A 107 3.27 -14.65 -4.93
CA ALA A 107 1.88 -15.01 -5.18
C ALA A 107 1.73 -16.38 -5.85
N ALA A 108 2.59 -16.69 -6.84
CA ALA A 108 2.62 -17.99 -7.49
C ALA A 108 3.03 -19.11 -6.53
N HIS A 109 4.03 -18.87 -5.68
CA HIS A 109 4.46 -19.84 -4.67
C HIS A 109 3.35 -20.14 -3.66
N MET A 110 2.65 -19.10 -3.18
CA MET A 110 1.58 -19.25 -2.22
C MET A 110 0.36 -19.98 -2.80
N ASP A 111 0.04 -19.76 -4.08
CA ASP A 111 -0.97 -20.55 -4.79
C ASP A 111 -0.53 -22.01 -5.01
N GLN A 112 0.75 -22.26 -5.26
CA GLN A 112 1.27 -23.61 -5.44
C GLN A 112 1.27 -24.41 -4.13
N GLN A 113 1.77 -23.81 -3.04
CA GLN A 113 1.83 -24.45 -1.74
C GLN A 113 0.44 -24.60 -1.12
N PHE A 114 -0.43 -23.63 -1.38
CA PHE A 114 -1.81 -23.63 -0.91
C PHE A 114 -2.76 -23.27 -2.07
N PRO A 115 -3.34 -24.26 -2.75
CA PRO A 115 -4.17 -24.02 -3.93
C PRO A 115 -5.28 -22.98 -3.73
N GLY A 116 -5.36 -22.04 -4.68
CA GLY A 116 -6.38 -20.99 -4.74
C GLY A 116 -5.99 -19.68 -4.07
N THR A 117 -4.80 -19.57 -3.49
CA THR A 117 -4.42 -18.43 -2.63
C THR A 117 -4.19 -17.16 -3.42
N ILE A 118 -4.83 -16.09 -2.96
CA ILE A 118 -4.63 -14.74 -3.47
C ILE A 118 -3.73 -13.97 -2.50
N THR A 119 -2.63 -13.46 -3.03
CA THR A 119 -1.75 -12.53 -2.34
C THR A 119 -2.22 -11.11 -2.64
N VAL A 120 -2.45 -10.34 -1.58
CA VAL A 120 -3.05 -9.01 -1.68
C VAL A 120 -1.98 -7.96 -1.43
N ALA A 121 -1.63 -7.20 -2.46
CA ALA A 121 -0.79 -6.01 -2.38
C ALA A 121 -1.62 -4.80 -1.93
N LEU A 122 -1.00 -3.91 -1.15
CA LEU A 122 -1.58 -2.68 -0.65
C LEU A 122 -0.91 -1.48 -1.32
N ASP A 123 -0.49 -0.49 -0.54
CA ASP A 123 0.13 0.72 -1.05
C ASP A 123 1.58 0.46 -1.50
N ALA A 124 1.97 1.09 -2.60
CA ALA A 124 3.27 0.89 -3.22
C ALA A 124 4.00 2.23 -3.42
N ASN A 125 3.94 2.83 -4.60
CA ASN A 125 4.59 4.10 -4.90
C ASN A 125 3.86 4.86 -6.01
N PHE A 126 4.29 6.09 -6.23
CA PHE A 126 3.94 6.92 -7.37
C PHE A 126 4.76 6.59 -8.64
N PRO A 127 4.27 6.97 -9.84
CA PRO A 127 4.88 6.62 -11.12
C PRO A 127 6.19 7.34 -11.45
N PHE A 128 6.47 8.50 -10.84
CA PHE A 128 7.59 9.35 -11.25
C PHE A 128 8.50 9.75 -10.11
N MET A 129 9.79 9.87 -10.40
CA MET A 129 10.84 10.45 -9.55
C MET A 129 11.01 9.79 -8.16
N ASN A 130 12.25 9.69 -7.70
CA ASN A 130 12.50 9.29 -6.32
C ASN A 130 12.29 10.48 -5.37
N GLY A 131 11.90 10.20 -4.12
CA GLY A 131 11.83 11.19 -3.05
C GLY A 131 10.51 11.95 -2.94
N PHE A 132 9.53 11.70 -3.83
CA PHE A 132 8.21 12.31 -3.68
C PHE A 132 7.50 11.75 -2.44
N PRO A 133 6.98 12.58 -1.52
CA PRO A 133 6.41 12.10 -0.26
C PRO A 133 5.11 11.33 -0.49
N LEU A 134 5.05 10.10 0.02
CA LEU A 134 3.84 9.26 0.00
C LEU A 134 3.25 9.24 1.42
N LEU A 135 2.21 10.02 1.69
CA LEU A 135 1.57 10.03 3.02
C LEU A 135 0.55 8.88 3.16
N PRO A 136 0.52 8.12 4.26
CA PRO A 136 1.43 8.18 5.42
C PRO A 136 2.73 7.37 5.28
N HIS A 137 2.88 6.56 4.23
CA HIS A 137 4.02 5.66 3.96
C HIS A 137 5.29 6.39 3.51
N LEU A 138 5.86 7.23 4.38
CA LEU A 138 6.98 8.12 4.04
C LEU A 138 8.24 7.42 3.53
N SER A 139 8.42 6.12 3.77
CA SER A 139 9.56 5.37 3.25
C SER A 139 9.38 4.97 1.77
N HIS A 140 8.15 4.93 1.27
CA HIS A 140 7.79 4.51 -0.08
C HIS A 140 8.04 5.63 -1.10
N THR A 141 9.31 5.95 -1.32
CA THR A 141 9.72 7.09 -2.16
C THR A 141 10.53 6.68 -3.38
N ASP A 142 10.82 5.40 -3.57
CA ASP A 142 11.76 4.89 -4.56
C ASP A 142 11.27 3.63 -5.32
N GLY A 143 10.02 3.23 -5.13
CA GLY A 143 9.41 2.05 -5.77
C GLY A 143 9.96 0.71 -5.30
N ARG A 144 10.92 0.69 -4.37
CA ARG A 144 11.57 -0.54 -3.85
C ARG A 144 10.84 -1.16 -2.67
N LYS A 145 9.64 -0.67 -2.35
CA LYS A 145 8.84 -1.07 -1.19
C LYS A 145 7.43 -1.45 -1.62
N LEU A 146 6.88 -2.44 -0.93
CA LEU A 146 5.52 -2.89 -1.14
C LEU A 146 4.98 -3.43 0.17
N ASP A 147 3.72 -3.08 0.45
CA ASP A 147 2.99 -3.65 1.56
C ASP A 147 2.07 -4.76 1.06
N PHE A 148 1.99 -5.85 1.80
CA PHE A 148 1.03 -6.93 1.60
C PHE A 148 0.05 -6.97 2.77
N ALA A 149 -1.20 -7.31 2.49
CA ALA A 149 -2.08 -7.74 3.55
C ALA A 149 -1.58 -9.04 4.18
N TYR A 150 -1.84 -9.24 5.46
CA TYR A 150 -1.72 -10.56 6.04
C TYR A 150 -2.74 -11.54 5.43
N TYR A 151 -2.44 -12.84 5.49
CA TYR A 151 -3.44 -13.87 5.24
C TYR A 151 -4.32 -13.98 6.48
N TYR A 152 -5.63 -13.92 6.30
CA TYR A 152 -6.59 -13.91 7.39
C TYR A 152 -7.43 -15.19 7.41
N LYS A 153 -7.97 -15.48 8.59
CA LYS A 153 -9.02 -16.46 8.82
C LYS A 153 -10.16 -15.84 9.62
N ASP A 154 -11.35 -16.43 9.51
CA ASP A 154 -12.51 -16.05 10.32
C ASP A 154 -12.41 -16.64 11.74
N ALA A 155 -13.43 -16.34 12.55
CA ALA A 155 -13.54 -16.81 13.93
C ALA A 155 -13.67 -18.34 14.04
N ASP A 156 -14.20 -19.00 13.00
CA ASP A 156 -14.32 -20.46 12.91
C ASP A 156 -13.01 -21.12 12.45
N GLY A 157 -12.02 -20.31 12.07
CA GLY A 157 -10.71 -20.75 11.61
C GLY A 157 -10.62 -21.01 10.11
N ASN A 158 -11.65 -20.69 9.32
CA ASN A 158 -11.63 -20.85 7.88
C ASN A 158 -10.78 -19.76 7.22
N PHE A 159 -9.96 -20.15 6.25
CA PHE A 159 -9.15 -19.22 5.48
C PHE A 159 -10.03 -18.24 4.67
N LEU A 160 -9.75 -16.95 4.79
CA LEU A 160 -10.40 -15.89 4.05
C LEU A 160 -9.51 -15.43 2.90
N ASN A 161 -9.87 -15.85 1.70
CA ASN A 161 -9.03 -15.62 0.53
C ASN A 161 -9.22 -14.23 -0.06
N GLY A 162 -8.11 -13.52 -0.33
CA GLY A 162 -8.13 -12.23 -1.04
C GLY A 162 -8.77 -11.07 -0.26
N VAL A 163 -8.90 -11.20 1.06
CA VAL A 163 -9.52 -10.17 1.92
C VAL A 163 -8.46 -9.36 2.68
N THR A 164 -8.90 -8.22 3.21
CA THR A 164 -8.19 -7.47 4.26
C THR A 164 -9.15 -7.24 5.42
N ARG A 165 -8.59 -6.98 6.60
CA ARG A 165 -9.39 -6.68 7.79
C ARG A 165 -10.02 -5.28 7.76
N SER A 166 -9.47 -4.33 7.00
CA SER A 166 -10.08 -3.00 6.76
C SER A 166 -10.33 -2.73 5.27
N PRO A 167 -11.19 -1.76 4.88
CA PRO A 167 -11.50 -1.48 3.47
C PRO A 167 -10.29 -1.14 2.59
N ILE A 168 -9.26 -0.55 3.17
CA ILE A 168 -8.02 -0.18 2.46
C ILE A 168 -6.83 -1.09 2.81
N GLY A 169 -6.96 -1.97 3.81
CA GLY A 169 -5.87 -2.85 4.25
C GLY A 169 -4.94 -2.23 5.30
N TYR A 170 -5.30 -1.07 5.86
CA TYR A 170 -4.57 -0.40 6.95
C TYR A 170 -5.51 -0.06 8.12
N PHE A 171 -4.92 0.20 9.28
CA PHE A 171 -5.55 0.69 10.52
C PHE A 171 -6.43 -0.32 11.28
N ALA A 172 -6.50 -1.57 10.83
CA ALA A 172 -7.11 -2.67 11.58
C ALA A 172 -6.01 -3.56 12.16
N PHE A 173 -5.59 -3.26 13.39
CA PHE A 173 -4.37 -3.81 13.97
C PHE A 173 -4.61 -5.16 14.62
N GLU A 174 -3.68 -6.09 14.41
CA GLU A 174 -3.57 -7.33 15.17
C GLU A 174 -3.04 -6.99 16.56
N GLU A 175 -3.96 -6.82 17.52
CA GLU A 175 -3.60 -6.38 18.86
C GLU A 175 -2.73 -7.42 19.60
N PRO A 176 -1.75 -6.95 20.38
CA PRO A 176 -0.89 -7.81 21.19
C PRO A 176 -1.69 -8.52 22.29
N ALA A 177 -1.29 -9.75 22.60
CA ALA A 177 -1.81 -10.49 23.74
C ALA A 177 -1.21 -9.96 25.06
N ALA A 178 -1.86 -10.31 26.18
CA ALA A 178 -1.34 -9.99 27.50
C ALA A 178 0.05 -10.61 27.70
N GLY A 179 1.04 -9.76 28.00
CA GLY A 179 2.43 -10.18 28.21
C GLY A 179 3.32 -10.14 26.96
N ASP A 180 2.77 -9.78 25.80
CA ASP A 180 3.55 -9.59 24.58
C ASP A 180 4.52 -8.41 24.68
N GLU A 181 5.57 -8.46 23.85
CA GLU A 181 6.57 -7.40 23.77
C GLU A 181 6.00 -6.14 23.12
N LEU A 182 6.04 -5.02 23.85
CA LEU A 182 5.55 -3.72 23.41
C LEU A 182 6.67 -2.67 23.47
N PRO A 183 7.58 -2.64 22.48
CA PRO A 183 8.78 -1.80 22.51
C PRO A 183 8.48 -0.29 22.57
N CYS A 184 7.25 0.10 22.20
CA CYS A 184 6.82 1.49 22.15
C CYS A 184 5.84 1.87 23.27
N ALA A 185 5.56 0.97 24.22
CA ALA A 185 4.66 1.26 25.33
C ALA A 185 5.17 2.47 26.14
N GLY A 186 4.24 3.33 26.55
CA GLY A 186 4.55 4.52 27.35
C GLY A 186 5.12 5.71 26.58
N ARG A 187 5.27 5.62 25.25
CA ARG A 187 5.62 6.78 24.43
C ARG A 187 4.43 7.74 24.32
N ASN A 188 4.71 9.04 24.34
CA ASN A 188 3.72 10.11 24.17
C ASN A 188 4.22 11.15 23.16
N ASP A 189 4.53 10.69 21.95
CA ASP A 189 5.03 11.55 20.89
C ASP A 189 3.88 12.38 20.30
N TRP A 190 4.00 13.71 20.36
CA TRP A 190 2.99 14.63 19.80
C TRP A 190 2.87 14.57 18.27
N LEU A 191 3.98 14.31 17.56
CA LEU A 191 4.00 14.07 16.11
C LEU A 191 4.37 12.60 15.85
N THR A 192 3.34 11.77 15.69
CA THR A 192 3.52 10.35 15.36
C THR A 192 2.57 9.93 14.24
N THR A 193 3.01 8.94 13.46
CA THR A 193 2.17 8.19 12.51
C THR A 193 1.78 6.82 13.07
N ARG A 194 2.10 6.56 14.35
CA ARG A 194 1.83 5.31 15.05
C ARG A 194 0.57 5.46 15.90
N TRP A 195 -0.56 5.59 15.23
CA TRP A 195 -1.87 5.75 15.85
C TRP A 195 -2.47 4.38 16.18
N ASP A 196 -3.15 4.28 17.32
CA ASP A 196 -3.79 3.02 17.74
C ASP A 196 -5.24 2.91 17.26
N PHE A 197 -5.91 4.04 17.03
CA PHE A 197 -7.29 4.08 16.57
C PHE A 197 -8.23 3.17 17.39
N ASP A 198 -8.02 3.10 18.73
CA ASP A 198 -8.76 2.21 19.65
C ASP A 198 -10.28 2.27 19.46
N ALA A 199 -10.84 3.47 19.25
CA ALA A 199 -12.27 3.67 19.05
C ALA A 199 -12.80 3.06 17.73
N LEU A 200 -11.93 2.82 16.75
CA LEU A 200 -12.27 2.21 15.47
C LEU A 200 -12.02 0.70 15.46
N GLN A 201 -11.11 0.17 16.29
CA GLN A 201 -10.76 -1.25 16.28
C GLN A 201 -11.99 -2.19 16.40
N PRO A 202 -12.99 -1.91 17.25
CA PRO A 202 -14.20 -2.74 17.35
C PRO A 202 -15.11 -2.74 16.11
N LEU A 203 -14.93 -1.80 15.17
CA LEU A 203 -15.73 -1.70 13.95
C LEU A 203 -15.25 -2.66 12.85
N PHE A 204 -14.02 -3.17 12.95
CA PHE A 204 -13.48 -4.11 11.99
C PHE A 204 -13.92 -5.55 12.28
N PRO A 205 -14.04 -6.41 11.25
CA PRO A 205 -14.34 -7.81 11.47
C PRO A 205 -13.29 -8.48 12.36
N ALA A 206 -13.74 -9.45 13.15
CA ALA A 206 -12.91 -10.26 14.04
C ALA A 206 -12.13 -11.34 13.27
N TYR A 207 -11.31 -10.89 12.32
CA TYR A 207 -10.35 -11.75 11.62
C TYR A 207 -9.10 -11.91 12.47
N ALA A 208 -8.42 -13.03 12.28
CA ALA A 208 -7.10 -13.29 12.85
C ALA A 208 -6.13 -13.69 11.75
N ILE A 209 -4.84 -13.49 11.94
CA ILE A 209 -3.82 -14.02 11.03
C ILE A 209 -3.96 -15.55 10.89
N GLU A 210 -4.02 -16.01 9.65
CA GLU A 210 -3.83 -17.41 9.29
C GLU A 210 -2.33 -17.73 9.31
N LYS A 211 -1.89 -18.33 10.43
CA LYS A 211 -0.48 -18.52 10.75
C LYS A 211 0.24 -19.40 9.75
N GLN A 212 -0.39 -20.45 9.22
CA GLN A 212 0.31 -21.41 8.35
C GLN A 212 0.79 -20.75 7.06
N ARG A 213 -0.09 -19.99 6.42
CA ARG A 213 0.18 -19.24 5.18
C ARG A 213 1.10 -18.07 5.42
N MET A 214 0.90 -17.35 6.53
CA MET A 214 1.74 -16.20 6.84
C MET A 214 3.18 -16.63 7.13
N SER A 215 3.38 -17.69 7.90
CA SER A 215 4.71 -18.23 8.14
C SER A 215 5.37 -18.78 6.88
N ALA A 216 4.61 -19.44 6.00
CA ALA A 216 5.12 -19.90 4.71
C ALA A 216 5.56 -18.75 3.79
N ALA A 217 4.76 -17.68 3.71
CA ALA A 217 5.10 -16.51 2.91
C ALA A 217 6.35 -15.80 3.43
N ILE A 218 6.48 -15.61 4.74
CA ILE A 218 7.67 -15.00 5.33
C ILE A 218 8.90 -15.89 5.11
N ALA A 219 8.78 -17.20 5.30
CA ALA A 219 9.88 -18.14 5.05
C ALA A 219 10.35 -18.12 3.58
N TRP A 220 9.41 -18.04 2.63
CA TRP A 220 9.75 -17.89 1.22
C TRP A 220 10.44 -16.55 0.94
N LEU A 221 9.96 -15.45 1.54
CA LEU A 221 10.57 -14.14 1.40
C LEU A 221 12.01 -14.12 1.95
N THR A 222 12.24 -14.70 3.13
CA THR A 222 13.57 -14.71 3.75
C THR A 222 14.55 -15.68 3.10
N THR A 223 14.08 -16.55 2.19
CA THR A 223 14.93 -17.51 1.45
C THR A 223 15.04 -17.12 -0.03
N GLU A 224 13.99 -17.36 -0.81
CA GLU A 224 13.92 -17.08 -2.23
C GLU A 224 13.87 -15.56 -2.50
N GLY A 225 13.14 -14.80 -1.68
CA GLY A 225 13.10 -13.33 -1.77
C GLY A 225 14.48 -12.71 -1.59
N VAL A 226 15.25 -13.14 -0.59
CA VAL A 226 16.63 -12.68 -0.35
C VAL A 226 17.55 -13.12 -1.48
N SER A 227 17.61 -14.42 -1.77
CA SER A 227 18.60 -14.99 -2.70
C SER A 227 18.39 -14.62 -4.16
N ARG A 228 17.14 -14.45 -4.61
CA ARG A 228 16.82 -14.19 -6.04
C ARG A 228 16.38 -12.77 -6.32
N PHE A 229 15.79 -12.10 -5.33
CA PHE A 229 15.19 -10.78 -5.52
C PHE A 229 15.84 -9.69 -4.67
N ARG A 230 16.92 -10.00 -3.94
CA ARG A 230 17.68 -9.05 -3.14
C ARG A 230 16.79 -8.31 -2.13
N LEU A 231 15.85 -9.04 -1.53
CA LEU A 231 15.06 -8.57 -0.40
C LEU A 231 16.00 -8.20 0.76
N GLU A 232 15.92 -6.96 1.24
CA GLU A 232 16.79 -6.45 2.31
C GLU A 232 16.16 -6.57 3.68
N LYS A 233 14.84 -6.40 3.78
CA LYS A 233 14.12 -6.41 5.05
C LYS A 233 12.62 -6.60 4.87
N ILE A 234 12.03 -7.12 5.94
CA ILE A 234 10.60 -7.28 6.18
C ILE A 234 10.30 -6.58 7.50
N PHE A 235 9.27 -5.74 7.56
CA PHE A 235 8.81 -5.15 8.83
C PHE A 235 7.53 -5.78 9.32
N ILE A 236 7.56 -6.19 10.59
CA ILE A 236 6.46 -6.76 11.37
C ILE A 236 6.68 -6.30 12.82
N GLU A 237 5.59 -6.06 13.56
CA GLU A 237 5.66 -5.75 14.99
C GLU A 237 6.22 -6.92 15.83
N PRO A 238 6.95 -6.67 16.93
CA PRO A 238 7.61 -7.74 17.70
C PRO A 238 6.66 -8.80 18.23
N HIS A 239 5.47 -8.44 18.70
CA HIS A 239 4.48 -9.41 19.18
C HIS A 239 4.06 -10.38 18.08
N LEU A 240 3.83 -9.90 16.87
CA LEU A 240 3.52 -10.74 15.72
C LEU A 240 4.71 -11.60 15.29
N LYS A 241 5.91 -11.01 15.27
CA LYS A 241 7.15 -11.74 14.97
C LYS A 241 7.31 -12.94 15.93
N ASN A 242 7.08 -12.72 17.23
CA ASN A 242 7.15 -13.76 18.25
C ASN A 242 6.02 -14.79 18.10
N ALA A 243 4.78 -14.33 17.88
CA ALA A 243 3.61 -15.20 17.71
C ALA A 243 3.66 -16.10 16.46
N LEU A 244 4.42 -15.70 15.43
CA LEU A 244 4.70 -16.45 14.21
C LEU A 244 5.98 -17.29 14.30
N GLY A 245 6.79 -17.14 15.35
CA GLY A 245 8.04 -17.87 15.55
C GLY A 245 9.17 -17.45 14.60
N MET A 246 9.19 -16.19 14.16
CA MET A 246 10.14 -15.70 13.16
C MET A 246 11.46 -15.27 13.80
N THR A 247 12.57 -15.89 13.39
CA THR A 247 13.92 -15.62 13.92
C THR A 247 14.89 -15.03 12.90
N ASP A 248 14.51 -14.98 11.61
CA ASP A 248 15.37 -14.51 10.53
C ASP A 248 15.75 -13.03 10.72
N ALA A 249 17.02 -12.71 10.46
CA ALA A 249 17.58 -11.37 10.63
C ALA A 249 16.99 -10.34 9.65
N HIS A 250 16.35 -10.74 8.55
CA HIS A 250 15.65 -9.83 7.64
C HIS A 250 14.28 -9.41 8.17
N VAL A 251 13.68 -10.17 9.11
CA VAL A 251 12.42 -9.80 9.77
C VAL A 251 12.72 -8.92 10.97
N ARG A 252 12.44 -7.63 10.84
CA ARG A 252 12.89 -6.59 11.78
C ARG A 252 11.73 -5.74 12.26
N PHE A 253 11.93 -5.14 13.43
CA PHE A 253 11.08 -4.06 13.91
C PHE A 253 11.53 -2.74 13.28
N GLN A 254 10.59 -1.96 12.75
CA GLN A 254 10.83 -0.69 12.06
C GLN A 254 11.18 0.47 13.02
N GLY A 255 10.97 0.29 14.33
CA GLY A 255 11.19 1.33 15.34
C GLY A 255 9.94 2.18 15.64
N CYS A 256 9.92 2.79 16.82
CA CYS A 256 8.72 3.48 17.33
C CYS A 256 8.39 4.83 16.69
N ARG A 257 9.21 5.31 15.74
CA ARG A 257 8.96 6.57 15.00
C ARG A 257 8.29 6.36 13.65
N ALA A 258 8.01 5.10 13.29
CA ALA A 258 7.27 4.75 12.09
C ALA A 258 5.87 4.26 12.47
N ALA A 259 4.97 4.25 11.48
CA ALA A 259 3.67 3.59 11.61
C ALA A 259 3.83 2.14 12.07
N ARG A 260 2.81 1.62 12.75
CA ARG A 260 2.78 0.22 13.18
C ARG A 260 2.55 -0.71 11.99
N HIS A 261 3.15 -1.90 12.04
CA HIS A 261 3.09 -2.92 10.98
C HIS A 261 2.42 -4.20 11.50
N ASP A 262 1.37 -4.02 12.29
CA ASP A 262 0.49 -5.08 12.80
C ASP A 262 -0.85 -5.12 12.08
N ASP A 263 -1.02 -4.39 10.98
CA ASP A 263 -2.13 -4.46 10.03
C ASP A 263 -1.68 -4.94 8.63
N HIS A 264 -0.38 -4.89 8.34
CA HIS A 264 0.20 -5.31 7.06
C HIS A 264 1.66 -5.77 7.19
N LEU A 265 2.13 -6.51 6.17
CA LEU A 265 3.50 -6.94 6.00
C LEU A 265 4.23 -6.00 5.03
N HIS A 266 5.27 -5.30 5.50
CA HIS A 266 6.08 -4.43 4.62
C HIS A 266 7.33 -5.14 4.14
N ILE A 267 7.66 -4.99 2.85
CA ILE A 267 8.92 -5.48 2.27
C ILE A 267 9.73 -4.37 1.60
N GLN A 268 11.06 -4.53 1.57
CA GLN A 268 11.97 -3.70 0.79
C GLN A 268 13.01 -4.57 0.05
N VAL A 269 13.30 -4.21 -1.19
CA VAL A 269 14.41 -4.73 -2.00
C VAL A 269 15.51 -3.68 -2.18
N GLU A 270 16.71 -4.14 -2.58
CA GLU A 270 17.85 -3.29 -2.96
C GLU A 270 17.61 -2.42 -4.21
#